data_AF-A0A537J3E0-F1
#
_entry.id   AF-A0A537J3E0-F1
#
_cell.length_a   1.000
_cell.length_b   1.000
_cell.length_c   1.000
_cell.angle_alpha   90.00
_cell.angle_beta   90.00
_cell.angle_gamma   90.00
#
_symmetry.space_group_name_H-M   'P 1'
#
loop_
_entity.id
_entity.type
_entity.pdbx_description
1 polymer ?
#
loop_
_entity_poly.entity_id
_entity_poly.type
_entity_poly.pdbx_seq_one_letter_code
_entity_poly.pdbx_strand_id
1 'polypeptide(L)'
;MARKVLLDKVNIENITRYDVYREHGGYAVVEKALKTMSPDQVTDEVKKSGLRGRGGAGFPTGMKWGFLAKPEGVPRYLVCNADESEPGTFKDRYLMEFIPHLLIEGLIVSS
;
A
#
# COMPACT_ATOMS: atom_id res chain seq x y z
N MET A 1 -18.90 -16.13 -2.57
CA MET A 1 -17.82 -15.93 -3.56
C MET A 1 -16.73 -15.07 -2.94
N ALA A 2 -15.46 -15.37 -3.21
CA ALA A 2 -14.34 -14.56 -2.72
C ALA A 2 -14.26 -13.24 -3.52
N ARG A 3 -14.05 -12.11 -2.82
CA ARG A 3 -13.86 -10.79 -3.43
C ARG A 3 -12.38 -10.58 -3.78
N LYS A 4 -12.07 -10.25 -5.03
CA LYS A 4 -10.73 -9.78 -5.43
C LYS A 4 -10.56 -8.33 -4.96
N VAL A 5 -9.40 -8.00 -4.40
CA VAL A 5 -9.08 -6.65 -3.91
C VAL A 5 -7.85 -6.07 -4.63
N LEU A 6 -6.74 -6.80 -4.69
CA LEU A 6 -5.50 -6.28 -5.32
C LEU A 6 -5.49 -6.42 -6.84
N LEU A 7 -6.19 -7.42 -7.36
CA LEU A 7 -6.22 -7.77 -8.80
C LEU A 7 -7.60 -7.55 -9.41
N ASP A 8 -8.46 -6.75 -8.78
CA ASP A 8 -9.81 -6.48 -9.27
C ASP A 8 -9.80 -5.66 -10.58
N LYS A 9 -8.81 -4.76 -10.74
CA LYS A 9 -8.65 -3.87 -11.89
C LYS A 9 -7.60 -4.31 -12.92
N VAL A 10 -6.92 -5.44 -12.70
CA VAL A 10 -5.74 -5.81 -13.51
C VAL A 10 -6.04 -6.07 -14.99
N ASN A 11 -7.28 -6.40 -15.33
CA ASN A 11 -7.72 -6.66 -16.70
C ASN A 11 -8.28 -5.42 -17.42
N ILE A 12 -8.23 -4.25 -16.80
CA ILE A 12 -8.64 -3.00 -17.45
C ILE A 12 -7.55 -2.62 -18.43
N GLU A 13 -7.94 -2.36 -19.68
CA GLU A 13 -7.00 -1.99 -20.73
C GLU A 13 -6.23 -0.71 -20.34
N ASN A 14 -4.91 -0.71 -20.51
CA ASN A 14 -4.04 0.42 -20.17
C ASN A 14 -4.09 0.88 -18.69
N ILE A 15 -4.49 0.01 -17.76
CA ILE A 15 -4.59 0.35 -16.32
C ILE A 15 -3.27 0.83 -15.69
N THR A 16 -2.13 0.56 -16.33
CA THR A 16 -0.81 1.06 -15.93
C THR A 16 -0.62 2.55 -16.18
N ARG A 17 -1.49 3.20 -16.96
CA ARG A 17 -1.47 4.65 -17.18
C ARG A 17 -2.21 5.39 -16.08
N TYR A 18 -1.66 6.54 -15.70
CA TYR A 18 -2.20 7.37 -14.62
C TYR A 18 -3.65 7.81 -14.85
N ASP A 19 -3.96 8.30 -16.05
CA ASP A 19 -5.29 8.77 -16.46
C ASP A 19 -6.34 7.65 -16.36
N VAL A 20 -6.02 6.48 -16.91
CA VAL A 20 -6.90 5.29 -16.86
C VAL A 20 -7.10 4.82 -15.41
N TYR A 21 -6.04 4.76 -14.60
CA TYR A 21 -6.15 4.35 -13.20
C TYR A 21 -7.03 5.31 -12.40
N ARG A 22 -6.90 6.63 -12.64
CA ARG A 22 -7.72 7.67 -12.02
C ARG A 22 -9.19 7.58 -12.43
N GLU A 23 -9.49 7.37 -13.71
CA GLU A 23 -10.86 7.19 -14.21
C GLU A 23 -11.56 6.01 -13.50
N HIS A 24 -10.81 4.95 -13.21
CA HIS A 24 -11.31 3.78 -12.48
C HIS A 24 -11.19 3.91 -10.96
N GLY A 25 -11.21 5.14 -10.44
CA GLY A 25 -11.26 5.43 -9.00
C GLY A 25 -9.92 5.28 -8.25
N GLY A 26 -8.81 5.21 -8.96
CA GLY A 26 -7.47 5.22 -8.37
C GLY A 26 -7.15 6.52 -7.63
N TYR A 27 -6.28 6.46 -6.62
CA TYR A 27 -5.87 7.60 -5.78
C TYR A 27 -6.99 8.23 -4.91
N ALA A 28 -8.22 7.71 -4.96
CA ALA A 28 -9.30 8.19 -4.11
C ALA A 28 -9.01 7.95 -2.61
N VAL A 29 -8.29 6.87 -2.27
CA VAL A 29 -7.91 6.59 -0.88
C VAL A 29 -6.80 7.53 -0.42
N VAL A 30 -5.85 7.85 -1.29
CA VAL A 30 -4.86 8.91 -1.02
C VAL A 30 -5.53 10.25 -0.75
N GLU A 31 -6.49 10.65 -1.57
CA GLU A 31 -7.22 11.91 -1.35
C GLU A 31 -7.96 11.90 -0.01
N LYS A 32 -8.62 10.80 0.33
CA LYS A 32 -9.28 10.64 1.63
C LYS A 32 -8.28 10.75 2.78
N ALA A 33 -7.17 10.00 2.71
CA ALA A 33 -6.16 9.99 3.77
C ALA A 33 -5.59 11.39 3.99
N LEU A 34 -5.18 12.09 2.93
CA LEU A 34 -4.56 13.41 3.03
C LEU A 34 -5.53 14.52 3.44
N LYS A 35 -6.79 14.48 2.99
CA LYS A 35 -7.76 15.56 3.22
C LYS A 35 -8.57 15.39 4.51
N THR A 36 -8.73 14.17 5.00
CA THR A 36 -9.72 13.87 6.05
C THR A 36 -9.19 13.09 7.24
N MET A 37 -7.95 12.59 7.18
CA MET A 37 -7.38 11.77 8.25
C MET A 37 -6.06 12.35 8.76
N SER A 38 -5.79 12.21 10.05
CA SER A 38 -4.46 12.39 10.61
C SER A 38 -3.62 11.12 10.45
N PRO A 39 -2.27 11.21 10.50
CA PRO A 39 -1.40 10.03 10.50
C PRO A 39 -1.72 9.00 11.60
N ASP A 40 -2.13 9.47 12.78
CA ASP A 40 -2.56 8.60 13.88
C ASP A 40 -3.85 7.84 13.54
N GLN A 41 -4.82 8.51 12.90
CA GLN A 41 -6.06 7.85 12.46
C GLN A 41 -5.79 6.79 11.40
N VAL A 42 -4.89 7.06 10.45
CA VAL A 42 -4.47 6.06 9.44
C VAL A 42 -3.80 4.87 10.12
N THR A 43 -2.89 5.13 11.05
CA THR A 43 -2.17 4.09 11.80
C THR A 43 -3.13 3.21 12.61
N ASP A 44 -4.11 3.82 13.29
CA ASP A 44 -5.09 3.08 14.09
C ASP A 44 -6.06 2.28 13.23
N GLU A 45 -6.42 2.77 12.03
CA GLU A 45 -7.21 1.98 11.07
C GLU A 45 -6.45 0.72 10.63
N VAL A 46 -5.15 0.84 10.35
CA VAL A 46 -4.31 -0.32 10.01
C VAL A 46 -4.14 -1.27 11.19
N LYS A 47 -4.01 -0.78 12.43
CA LYS A 47 -4.04 -1.63 13.63
C LYS A 47 -5.36 -2.41 13.73
N LYS A 48 -6.50 -1.73 13.60
CA LYS A 48 -7.84 -2.34 13.67
C LYS A 48 -8.08 -3.39 12.60
N SER A 49 -7.53 -3.19 11.39
CA SER A 49 -7.64 -4.15 10.28
C SER A 49 -6.97 -5.51 10.56
N GLY A 50 -6.05 -5.58 11.52
CA GLY A 50 -5.26 -6.77 11.79
C GLY A 50 -4.25 -7.11 10.69
N LEU A 51 -3.86 -6.13 9.83
CA LEU A 51 -2.89 -6.35 8.77
C LEU A 51 -1.54 -6.84 9.33
N ARG A 52 -1.08 -7.98 8.83
CA ARG A 52 0.23 -8.57 9.13
C ARG A 52 1.16 -8.41 7.93
N GLY A 53 2.46 -8.29 8.20
CA GLY A 53 3.50 -8.18 7.17
C GLY A 53 3.47 -9.36 6.19
N ARG A 54 3.54 -9.06 4.90
CA ARG A 54 3.42 -10.05 3.80
C ARG A 54 4.76 -10.48 3.18
N GLY A 55 5.88 -9.98 3.69
CA GLY A 55 7.23 -10.43 3.33
C GLY A 55 7.75 -11.58 4.20
N GLY A 56 6.88 -12.48 4.68
CA GLY A 56 7.27 -13.66 5.46
C GLY A 56 7.22 -13.49 6.99
N ALA A 57 7.71 -12.37 7.55
CA ALA A 57 7.82 -12.19 9.01
C ALA A 57 6.48 -12.16 9.77
N GLY A 58 5.39 -11.74 9.13
CA GLY A 58 4.05 -11.75 9.75
C GLY A 58 3.85 -10.81 10.94
N PHE A 59 4.73 -9.84 11.17
CA PHE A 59 4.58 -8.86 12.25
C PHE A 59 3.35 -7.94 12.02
N PRO A 60 2.57 -7.56 13.05
CA PRO A 60 1.43 -6.64 12.88
C PRO A 60 1.87 -5.25 12.36
N THR A 61 1.43 -4.88 11.16
CA THR A 61 1.90 -3.68 10.45
C THR A 61 1.54 -2.39 11.21
N GLY A 62 0.31 -2.27 11.71
CA GLY A 62 -0.11 -1.08 12.46
C GLY A 62 0.66 -0.89 13.78
N MET A 63 1.08 -1.98 14.42
CA MET A 63 1.96 -1.91 15.59
C MET A 63 3.37 -1.44 15.19
N LYS A 64 3.91 -1.96 14.07
CA LYS A 64 5.23 -1.55 13.55
C LYS A 64 5.28 -0.04 13.29
N TRP A 65 4.24 0.54 12.69
CA TRP A 65 4.16 1.97 12.43
C TRP A 65 4.15 2.80 13.71
N GLY A 66 3.51 2.31 14.77
CA GLY A 66 3.48 2.97 16.08
C GLY A 66 4.84 3.04 16.80
N PHE A 67 5.85 2.29 16.35
CA PHE A 67 7.20 2.38 16.90
C PHE A 67 8.03 3.52 16.31
N LEU A 68 7.56 4.17 15.25
CA LEU A 68 8.23 5.34 14.71
C LEU A 68 8.25 6.45 15.77
N ALA A 69 9.44 6.99 16.04
CA ALA A 69 9.60 8.15 16.91
C ALA A 69 8.71 9.31 16.42
N LYS A 70 8.37 10.28 17.27
CA LYS A 70 7.66 11.48 16.80
C LYS A 70 8.56 12.30 15.86
N PRO A 71 7.99 13.13 14.96
CA PRO A 71 8.82 13.87 14.01
C PRO A 71 9.58 14.97 14.77
N GLU A 72 10.86 14.74 15.02
CA GLU A 72 11.75 15.66 15.75
C GLU A 72 12.59 16.52 14.79
N GLY A 73 12.04 16.84 13.60
CA GLY A 73 12.74 17.61 12.57
C GLY A 73 13.76 16.84 11.74
N VAL A 74 13.89 15.53 11.95
CA VAL A 74 14.76 14.64 11.15
C VAL A 74 13.99 14.02 9.98
N PRO A 75 14.57 13.95 8.76
CA PRO A 75 13.94 13.29 7.63
C PRO A 75 13.59 11.83 7.93
N ARG A 76 12.43 11.39 7.42
CA ARG A 76 12.00 10.00 7.45
C ARG A 76 12.07 9.40 6.07
N TYR A 77 12.31 8.10 6.03
CA TYR A 77 12.39 7.34 4.80
C TYR A 77 11.44 6.16 4.87
N LEU A 78 10.67 5.99 3.81
CA LEU A 78 9.87 4.80 3.55
C LEU A 78 10.64 3.91 2.58
N VAL A 79 10.73 2.63 2.88
CA VAL A 79 11.35 1.63 1.99
C VAL A 79 10.30 0.58 1.64
N CYS A 80 10.00 0.47 0.35
CA CYS A 80 9.26 -0.66 -0.21
C CYS A 80 10.24 -1.79 -0.48
N ASN A 81 10.16 -2.89 0.26
CA ASN A 81 10.94 -4.07 -0.07
C ASN A 81 10.29 -4.81 -1.24
N ALA A 82 10.85 -4.62 -2.44
CA ALA A 82 10.44 -5.27 -3.68
C ALA A 82 11.42 -6.40 -4.10
N ASP A 83 12.34 -6.80 -3.23
CA ASP A 83 13.23 -7.95 -3.45
C ASP A 83 12.45 -9.25 -3.24
N GLU A 84 11.84 -9.74 -4.31
CA GLU A 84 11.07 -10.99 -4.34
C GLU A 84 11.96 -12.16 -4.84
N SER A 85 12.94 -12.54 -4.00
CA SER A 85 13.99 -13.50 -4.37
C SER A 85 13.81 -14.91 -3.76
N GLU A 86 12.80 -15.13 -2.93
CA GLU A 86 12.51 -16.44 -2.35
C GLU A 86 11.99 -17.41 -3.44
N PRO A 87 12.55 -18.63 -3.59
CA PRO A 87 12.09 -19.58 -4.60
C PRO A 87 10.58 -19.86 -4.52
N GLY A 88 9.90 -19.75 -5.66
CA GLY A 88 8.45 -19.95 -5.75
C GLY A 88 7.59 -18.72 -5.41
N THR A 89 8.21 -17.57 -5.11
CA THR A 89 7.50 -16.29 -4.92
C THR A 89 7.55 -15.46 -6.21
N PHE A 90 6.38 -14.91 -6.61
CA PHE A 90 6.22 -14.08 -7.82
C PHE A 90 4.98 -13.17 -7.75
N LYS A 91 4.44 -12.98 -6.55
CA LYS A 91 3.18 -12.25 -6.31
C LYS A 91 3.38 -10.73 -6.42
N ASP A 92 4.53 -10.22 -5.97
CA ASP A 92 4.79 -8.79 -5.92
C ASP A 92 5.17 -8.26 -7.29
N ARG A 93 5.94 -9.06 -8.07
CA ARG A 93 6.22 -8.80 -9.49
C ARG A 93 4.94 -8.47 -10.24
N TYR A 94 3.87 -9.25 -10.04
CA TYR A 94 2.62 -9.07 -10.76
C TYR A 94 1.95 -7.72 -10.44
N LEU A 95 2.01 -7.27 -9.18
CA LEU A 95 1.46 -5.97 -8.81
C LEU A 95 2.27 -4.83 -9.42
N MET A 96 3.60 -4.94 -9.41
CA MET A 96 4.47 -3.91 -9.98
C MET A 96 4.40 -3.84 -11.50
N GLU A 97 4.27 -4.98 -12.18
CA GLU A 97 4.26 -5.06 -13.64
C GLU A 97 2.90 -4.63 -14.21
N PHE A 98 1.79 -5.06 -13.61
CA PHE A 98 0.46 -4.92 -14.22
C PHE A 98 -0.44 -3.87 -13.56
N ILE A 99 -0.20 -3.49 -12.30
CA ILE A 99 -1.02 -2.47 -11.60
C ILE A 99 -0.18 -1.59 -10.65
N PRO A 100 0.91 -0.95 -11.14
CA PRO A 100 1.89 -0.25 -10.30
C PRO A 100 1.29 0.90 -9.49
N HIS A 101 0.27 1.59 -10.02
CA HIS A 101 -0.37 2.70 -9.32
C HIS A 101 -1.03 2.28 -8.00
N LEU A 102 -1.49 1.02 -7.88
CA LEU A 102 -2.01 0.48 -6.62
C LEU A 102 -0.94 0.44 -5.53
N LEU A 103 0.29 0.03 -5.90
CA LEU A 103 1.42 0.03 -4.97
C LEU A 103 1.79 1.46 -4.57
N ILE A 104 1.87 2.37 -5.55
CA ILE A 104 2.18 3.80 -5.30
C ILE A 104 1.14 4.43 -4.36
N GLU A 105 -0.16 4.13 -4.55
CA GLU A 105 -1.22 4.62 -3.65
C GLU A 105 -0.98 4.16 -2.20
N GLY A 106 -0.65 2.89 -2.00
CA GLY A 106 -0.28 2.35 -0.69
C GLY A 106 0.98 3.00 -0.09
N LEU A 107 1.98 3.32 -0.91
CA LEU A 107 3.19 4.00 -0.46
C LEU A 107 2.90 5.44 -0.01
N ILE A 108 2.06 6.18 -0.74
CA ILE A 108 1.68 7.54 -0.36
C ILE A 108 0.90 7.53 0.96
N VAL A 109 -0.05 6.60 1.13
CA VAL A 109 -0.86 6.50 2.36
C VAL A 109 -0.02 6.11 3.58
N SER A 110 1.06 5.36 3.38
CA SER A 110 1.92 4.87 4.48
C SER A 110 3.09 5.78 4.83
N SER A 111 3.29 6.88 4.10
CA SER A 111 4.39 7.83 4.29
C SER A 111 4.13 8.88 5.38
#